data_AF-A0A955D9Y8-F1
#
_entry.id   AF-A0A955D9Y8-F1
#
_cell.length_a   1.000
_cell.length_b   1.000
_cell.length_c   1.000
_cell.angle_alpha   90.00
_cell.angle_beta   90.00
_cell.angle_gamma   90.00
#
_symmetry.space_group_name_H-M   'P 1'
#
loop_
_entity.id
_entity.type
_entity.pdbx_description
1 polymer ?
#
loop_
_entity_poly.entity_id
_entity_poly.type
_entity_poly.pdbx_seq_one_letter_code
_entity_poly.pdbx_strand_id
1 'polypeptide(L)' 'MQSQPDPMACPRCATGLHYVGTKRFHEGTRGWAFFLGDLGELFVNREHFDVYVCPRCGRVELFVDGIGEEFRPR' A
#
# COMPACT_ATOMS: atom_id res chain seq x y z
N MET A 1 14.04 -6.77 -25.66
CA MET A 1 12.92 -7.26 -24.83
C MET A 1 13.23 -6.85 -23.39
N GLN A 2 12.54 -5.87 -22.80
CA GLN A 2 12.67 -5.64 -21.36
C GLN A 2 11.70 -6.60 -20.67
N SER A 3 12.22 -7.57 -19.93
CA SER A 3 11.43 -8.44 -19.06
C SER A 3 10.81 -7.59 -17.95
N GLN A 4 9.49 -7.60 -17.83
CA GLN A 4 8.80 -6.88 -16.77
C GLN A 4 9.20 -7.49 -15.42
N PRO A 5 9.63 -6.69 -14.42
CA PRO A 5 10.04 -7.21 -13.12
C PRO A 5 8.84 -7.83 -12.40
N ASP A 6 9.04 -8.99 -11.76
CA ASP A 6 8.04 -9.64 -10.93
C ASP A 6 7.69 -8.73 -9.73
N PRO A 7 6.44 -8.24 -9.60
CA PRO A 7 6.04 -7.35 -8.52
C PRO A 7 6.13 -8.03 -7.14
N MET A 8 6.12 -9.36 -7.09
CA MET A 8 6.21 -10.14 -5.85
C MET A 8 7.63 -10.56 -5.48
N ALA A 9 8.62 -10.16 -6.29
CA ALA A 9 10.03 -10.32 -6.00
C ALA A 9 10.64 -9.02 -5.47
N CYS A 10 11.31 -9.10 -4.32
CA CYS A 10 12.05 -7.97 -3.78
C CYS A 10 13.12 -7.49 -4.78
N PRO A 11 13.09 -6.24 -5.26
CA PRO A 11 14.02 -5.76 -6.29
C PRO A 11 15.48 -5.71 -5.79
N ARG A 12 15.69 -5.70 -4.46
CA ARG A 12 17.03 -5.73 -3.85
C ARG A 12 17.57 -7.15 -3.66
N CYS A 13 16.69 -8.10 -3.36
CA CYS A 13 17.09 -9.43 -2.88
C CYS A 13 16.73 -10.56 -3.84
N ALA A 14 15.90 -10.30 -4.85
CA ALA A 14 15.26 -11.31 -5.72
C ALA A 14 14.59 -12.44 -4.92
N THR A 15 13.97 -12.11 -3.79
CA THR A 15 13.27 -13.06 -2.90
C THR A 15 11.81 -12.67 -2.80
N GLY A 16 10.91 -13.66 -2.69
CA GLY A 16 9.48 -13.45 -2.53
C GLY A 16 9.15 -12.54 -1.34
N LEU A 17 8.18 -11.64 -1.53
CA LEU A 17 7.67 -10.79 -0.47
C LEU A 17 6.59 -11.52 0.34
N HIS A 18 6.49 -11.22 1.64
CA HIS A 18 5.51 -11.81 2.54
C HIS A 18 4.36 -10.83 2.79
N TYR A 19 3.12 -11.29 2.65
CA TYR A 19 1.95 -10.51 3.03
C TYR A 19 1.91 -10.30 4.54
N VAL A 20 1.78 -9.04 4.97
CA VAL A 20 1.70 -8.65 6.38
C VAL A 20 0.29 -8.21 6.76
N GLY A 21 -0.52 -7.81 5.78
CA GLY A 21 -1.89 -7.37 5.99
C GLY A 21 -2.21 -6.07 5.27
N THR A 22 -3.48 -5.70 5.28
CA THR A 22 -3.95 -4.41 4.76
C THR A 22 -3.85 -3.34 5.85
N LYS A 23 -3.26 -2.19 5.55
CA LYS A 23 -3.17 -1.03 6.44
C LYS A 23 -3.93 0.14 5.86
N ARG A 24 -4.61 0.90 6.73
CA ARG A 24 -5.29 2.15 6.37
C ARG A 24 -4.34 3.29 6.66
N PHE A 25 -4.05 4.09 5.65
CA PHE A 25 -3.30 5.32 5.83
C PHE A 25 -4.27 6.49 5.83
N HIS A 26 -4.07 7.41 6.77
CA HIS A 26 -4.78 8.67 6.79
C HIS A 26 -3.95 9.65 5.96
N GLU A 27 -4.33 9.90 4.71
CA GLU A 27 -3.85 11.09 4.04
C GLU A 27 -4.40 12.29 4.81
N GLY A 28 -3.52 12.93 5.58
CA GLY A 28 -3.89 14.00 6.50
C GLY A 28 -4.71 15.10 5.82
N THR A 29 -5.53 15.75 6.62
CA THR A 29 -6.50 16.76 6.22
C THR A 29 -5.82 18.00 5.66
N ARG A 30 -5.45 18.00 4.38
CA ARG A 30 -4.83 19.13 3.67
C ARG A 30 -5.84 20.28 3.49
N GLY A 31 -6.14 21.01 4.56
CA GLY A 31 -6.81 22.32 4.53
C GLY A 31 -8.34 22.33 4.53
N TRP A 32 -9.03 21.25 4.17
CA TRP A 32 -10.50 21.24 4.02
C TRP A 32 -11.28 21.13 5.34
N ALA A 33 -10.72 20.53 6.41
CA ALA A 33 -11.35 20.56 7.74
C ALA A 33 -11.45 21.96 8.35
N PHE A 34 -10.54 22.87 7.99
CA PHE A 34 -10.62 24.25 8.47
C PHE A 34 -11.78 25.03 7.81
N PHE A 35 -12.18 24.67 6.59
CA PHE A 35 -13.26 25.34 5.85
C PHE A 35 -14.63 24.64 5.96
N LEU A 36 -14.71 23.35 6.30
CA LEU A 36 -15.96 22.55 6.28
C LEU A 36 -16.39 21.96 7.64
N GLY A 37 -15.65 22.17 8.73
CA GLY A 37 -16.01 21.60 10.04
C GLY A 37 -16.08 20.06 10.02
N ASP A 38 -17.07 19.46 10.70
CA ASP A 38 -17.24 17.99 10.86
C ASP A 38 -17.42 17.20 9.54
N LEU A 39 -17.90 17.84 8.46
CA LEU A 39 -17.95 17.21 7.13
C LEU A 39 -16.56 17.10 6.50
N GLY A 40 -15.61 17.86 7.05
CA GLY A 40 -14.18 17.85 6.82
C GLY A 40 -13.43 16.62 7.37
N GLU A 41 -14.13 15.65 7.95
CA GLU A 41 -13.58 14.34 8.33
C GLU A 41 -14.08 13.20 7.42
N LEU A 42 -15.18 13.42 6.68
CA LEU A 42 -15.80 12.40 5.82
C LEU A 42 -15.06 12.18 4.49
N PHE A 43 -14.23 13.13 4.06
CA PHE A 43 -13.38 13.02 2.85
C PHE A 43 -11.90 12.80 3.17
N VAL A 44 -11.58 12.26 4.36
CA VAL A 44 -10.23 11.76 4.60
C VAL A 44 -10.17 10.55 3.69
N ASN A 45 -9.57 10.69 2.51
CA ASN A 45 -9.32 9.59 1.61
C ASN A 45 -8.54 8.55 2.42
N ARG A 46 -9.25 7.52 2.88
CA ARG A 46 -8.67 6.39 3.56
C ARG A 46 -8.18 5.50 2.44
N GLU A 47 -6.91 5.64 2.12
CA GLU A 47 -6.27 4.70 1.20
C GLU A 47 -5.87 3.46 2.00
N HIS A 48 -6.44 2.32 1.60
CA HIS A 48 -6.02 1.02 2.10
C HIS A 48 -4.91 0.52 1.20
N PHE A 49 -3.89 -0.05 1.84
CA PHE A 49 -2.76 -0.64 1.17
C PHE A 49 -2.51 -2.05 1.68
N ASP A 50 -2.35 -2.98 0.76
CA ASP A 50 -1.76 -4.27 1.10
C ASP A 50 -0.26 -4.11 1.29
N VAL A 51 0.21 -4.56 2.45
CA VAL A 51 1.60 -4.43 2.85
C VAL A 51 2.30 -5.76 2.65
N TYR A 52 3.35 -5.74 1.84
CA TYR A 52 4.25 -6.87 1.65
C TYR A 52 5.67 -6.52 2.08
N VAL A 53 6.35 -7.45 2.75
CA VAL A 53 7.67 -7.22 3.32
C VAL A 53 8.65 -8.28 2.85
N CYS A 54 9.84 -7.85 2.42
CA CYS A 54 10.94 -8.77 2.15
C CYS A 54 11.49 -9.32 3.47
N PRO A 55 11.49 -10.64 3.70
CA PRO A 55 11.97 -11.22 4.95
C PRO A 55 13.48 -11.08 5.15
N ARG A 56 14.25 -10.73 4.10
CA ARG A 56 15.72 -10.61 4.18
C ARG A 56 16.21 -9.20 4.50
N CYS A 57 15.63 -8.18 3.89
CA CYS A 57 16.13 -6.80 3.99
C CYS A 57 15.12 -5.79 4.56
N GLY A 58 13.90 -6.22 4.87
CA GLY A 58 12.86 -5.37 5.43
C GLY A 58 12.26 -4.35 4.46
N ARG A 59 12.61 -4.41 3.16
CA ARG A 59 11.94 -3.59 2.13
C ARG A 59 10.43 -3.85 2.17
N VAL A 60 9.67 -2.76 2.17
CA VAL A 60 8.22 -2.77 2.15
C VAL A 60 7.76 -2.36 0.76
N GLU A 61 6.85 -3.13 0.18
CA GLU A 61 6.10 -2.76 -1.02
C GLU A 61 4.63 -2.57 -0.61
N LEU A 62 4.00 -1.52 -1.12
CA LEU A 62 2.63 -1.14 -0.83
C LEU A 62 1.82 -1.22 -2.13
N PHE A 63 0.70 -1.92 -2.08
CA PHE A 63 -0.24 -2.03 -3.20
C PHE A 63 -1.54 -1.34 -2.83
N VAL A 64 -2.02 -0.44 -3.70
CA VAL A 64 -3.30 0.26 -3.53
C VAL A 64 -4.48 -0.67 -3.80
N ASP A 65 -5.64 -0.35 -3.23
CA ASP A 65 -6.88 -1.05 -3.55
C ASP A 65 -7.13 -1.16 -5.07
N GLY A 66 -7.59 -2.33 -5.50
CA GLY A 66 -7.84 -2.65 -6.90
C GLY A 66 -6.61 -3.00 -7.75
N ILE A 67 -5.40 -2.97 -7.18
CA ILE A 67 -4.16 -3.40 -7.87
C ILE A 67 -3.39 -4.38 -6.97
N GLY A 68 -3.07 -5.57 -7.47
CA GLY A 68 -2.28 -6.56 -6.73
C GLY A 68 -3.05 -7.34 -5.67
N GLU A 69 -4.38 -7.24 -5.67
CA GLU A 69 -5.25 -8.03 -4.79
C GLU A 69 -5.13 -9.53 -5.07
N GLU A 70 -4.78 -9.90 -6.31
CA GLU A 70 -4.50 -11.27 -6.73
C GLU A 70 -3.31 -11.91 -6.00
N PHE A 71 -2.45 -11.09 -5.37
CA PHE A 71 -1.30 -11.56 -4.60
C PHE A 71 -1.65 -11.87 -3.15
N ARG A 72 -2.86 -11.51 -2.69
CA ARG A 72 -3.30 -11.80 -1.32
C ARG A 72 -3.31 -13.31 -1.08
N PRO A 73 -2.84 -13.79 0.08
CA PRO A 73 -2.97 -15.20 0.44
C PRO A 73 -4.45 -15.57 0.51
N ARG A 74 -4.78 -16.76 -0.02
CA ARG A 74 -6.12 -17.35 0.03
C ARG A 74 -6.40 -17.99 1.39
#